data_AF-A0A8A3PB32-F1
#
_entry.id   AF-A0A8A3PB32-F1
#
_cell.length_a   1.000
_cell.length_b   1.000
_cell.length_c   1.000
_cell.angle_alpha   90.00
_cell.angle_beta   90.00
_cell.angle_gamma   90.00
#
_symmetry.space_group_name_H-M   'P 1'
#
loop_
_entity.id
_entity.type
_entity.pdbx_description
1 polymer ?
#
loop_
_entity_poly.entity_id
_entity_poly.type
_entity_poly.pdbx_seq_one_letter_code
_entity_poly.pdbx_strand_id
1 'polypeptide(L)'
;MGQTFSSSSTPVEKECDALEGLFEKLRQSQSLPGRLFYLEEPARYAPHASNFQDIDPKYRHIPKPSLGRPLTLRRARFFKHRPADLVLAVRSYIQPRDLRLTDMQNEAIRKWNEIDIMNCTDQFLSVLTKAILEKYFHIFDDLFFGGTLGEKVTIVASATPNDDAGLRGIARQDFDSTHNCYVPKSTITIYDHQDPIFGKRMRFFFNTLVHEMCHAFFQVYRCVGSCCDNDSLLELGPTGHGIMFQELAYDIERMAARKSVLGFKLNLGRYFNLLRDIWDEADWKDRMDVSRWGFDEQKIAKDLNKRKARSLKSVPH
;
A
#
# COMPACT_ATOMS: atom_id res chain seq x y z
N MET A 1 -23.10 30.89 2.66
CA MET A 1 -23.52 29.73 1.86
C MET A 1 -22.69 29.72 0.59
N GLY A 2 -21.63 28.90 0.54
CA GLY A 2 -20.80 28.74 -0.64
C GLY A 2 -20.82 27.27 -1.03
N GLN A 3 -21.51 26.94 -2.12
CA GLN A 3 -21.49 25.60 -2.70
C GLN A 3 -20.19 25.45 -3.49
N THR A 4 -19.29 24.56 -3.06
CA THR A 4 -18.16 24.12 -3.87
C THR A 4 -18.61 22.95 -4.75
N PHE A 5 -18.44 23.12 -6.06
CA PHE A 5 -18.84 22.17 -7.09
C PHE A 5 -18.19 20.79 -6.88
N SER A 6 -19.04 19.75 -6.86
CA SER A 6 -18.64 18.35 -6.99
C SER A 6 -18.05 18.13 -8.39
N SER A 7 -16.77 17.80 -8.48
CA SER A 7 -16.14 17.38 -9.73
C SER A 7 -16.62 15.97 -10.05
N SER A 8 -17.19 15.78 -11.25
CA SER A 8 -17.64 14.49 -11.73
C SER A 8 -16.46 13.53 -11.83
N SER A 9 -16.39 12.53 -10.94
CA SER A 9 -15.42 11.45 -11.02
C SER A 9 -15.91 10.43 -12.06
N THR A 10 -15.19 10.32 -13.17
CA THR A 10 -15.38 9.23 -14.12
C THR A 10 -14.72 7.96 -13.57
N PRO A 11 -15.40 6.80 -13.63
CA PRO A 11 -14.76 5.52 -13.35
C PRO A 11 -13.56 5.32 -14.29
N VAL A 12 -12.58 4.51 -13.88
CA VAL A 12 -11.42 4.15 -14.71
C VAL A 12 -11.91 3.47 -15.99
N GLU A 13 -12.13 4.24 -17.05
CA GLU A 13 -12.39 3.73 -18.38
C GLU A 13 -11.07 3.14 -18.92
N LYS A 14 -11.16 2.01 -19.61
CA LYS A 14 -10.05 1.47 -20.40
C LYS A 14 -9.79 2.42 -21.58
N GLU A 15 -9.16 3.56 -21.36
CA GLU A 15 -8.44 4.28 -22.42
C GLU A 15 -7.15 3.50 -22.74
N CYS A 16 -7.31 2.36 -23.41
CA CYS A 16 -6.21 1.45 -23.72
C CYS A 16 -5.40 1.95 -24.94
N ASP A 17 -6.06 2.50 -25.97
CA ASP A 17 -5.44 2.59 -27.30
C ASP A 17 -4.35 3.67 -27.43
N ALA A 18 -4.54 4.84 -26.83
CA ALA A 18 -3.54 5.92 -26.88
C ALA A 18 -2.30 5.60 -26.02
N LEU A 19 -2.53 4.95 -24.87
CA LEU A 19 -1.49 4.48 -23.97
C LEU A 19 -0.74 3.29 -24.56
N GLU A 20 -1.45 2.35 -25.18
CA GLU A 20 -0.82 1.25 -25.90
C GLU A 20 0.04 1.77 -27.05
N GLY A 21 -0.42 2.76 -27.81
CA GLY A 21 0.41 3.40 -28.85
C GLY A 21 1.68 4.07 -28.30
N LEU A 22 1.60 4.71 -27.12
CA LEU A 22 2.77 5.24 -26.42
C LEU A 22 3.70 4.12 -25.93
N PHE A 23 3.15 3.06 -25.35
CA PHE A 23 3.89 1.91 -24.87
C PHE A 23 4.54 1.10 -26.00
N GLU A 24 3.91 1.07 -27.16
CA GLU A 24 4.46 0.44 -28.35
C GLU A 24 5.64 1.24 -28.90
N LYS A 25 5.52 2.59 -28.94
CA LYS A 25 6.66 3.48 -29.27
C LYS A 25 7.81 3.33 -28.28
N LEU A 26 7.50 3.12 -26.99
CA LEU A 26 8.46 2.83 -25.92
C LEU A 26 9.21 1.51 -26.15
N ARG A 27 8.49 0.44 -26.51
CA ARG A 27 9.12 -0.85 -26.87
C ARG A 27 10.06 -0.70 -28.05
N GLN A 28 9.69 0.11 -29.04
CA GLN A 28 10.48 0.33 -30.25
C GLN A 28 11.73 1.19 -30.03
N SER A 29 11.74 2.11 -29.05
CA SER A 29 12.86 3.02 -28.80
C SER A 29 13.95 2.44 -27.87
N GLN A 30 13.64 1.39 -27.10
CA GLN A 30 14.62 0.74 -26.25
C GLN A 30 15.50 -0.24 -27.05
N SER A 31 16.68 0.23 -27.51
CA SER A 31 17.78 -0.69 -27.82
C SER A 31 18.30 -1.28 -26.50
N LEU A 32 18.02 -2.57 -26.27
CA LEU A 32 18.38 -3.30 -25.05
C LEU A 32 19.87 -3.14 -24.72
N PRO A 33 20.26 -2.48 -23.61
CA PRO A 33 21.61 -2.61 -23.09
C PRO A 33 21.77 -4.01 -22.53
N GLY A 34 22.88 -4.66 -22.88
CA GLY A 34 23.19 -6.04 -22.50
C GLY A 34 23.04 -6.29 -21.00
N ARG A 35 22.49 -7.48 -20.70
CA ARG A 35 22.35 -8.11 -19.37
C ARG A 35 23.42 -7.66 -18.37
N LEU A 36 23.02 -6.83 -17.41
CA LEU A 36 23.79 -6.59 -16.19
C LEU A 36 23.50 -7.68 -15.17
N PHE A 37 24.48 -8.58 -15.01
CA PHE A 37 24.52 -9.54 -13.90
C PHE A 37 24.91 -8.81 -12.62
N TYR A 38 23.95 -8.63 -11.70
CA TYR A 38 24.25 -8.38 -10.29
C TYR A 38 24.08 -9.68 -9.51
N LEU A 39 25.22 -10.16 -8.99
CA LEU A 39 25.37 -11.18 -7.96
C LEU A 39 25.24 -10.49 -6.60
N GLU A 40 24.23 -10.84 -5.81
CA GLU A 40 24.29 -10.71 -4.35
C GLU A 40 23.61 -11.93 -3.73
N GLU A 41 24.31 -12.53 -2.77
CA GLU A 41 23.84 -13.70 -2.02
C GLU A 41 22.59 -13.34 -1.19
N PRO A 42 21.55 -14.19 -1.16
CA PRO A 42 20.44 -13.98 -0.25
C PRO A 42 20.93 -14.21 1.18
N ALA A 43 20.85 -13.17 2.02
CA ALA A 43 20.87 -13.34 3.47
C ALA A 43 19.85 -14.44 3.83
N ARG A 44 20.35 -15.58 4.33
CA ARG A 44 19.53 -16.70 4.79
C ARG A 44 18.77 -16.27 6.04
N TYR A 45 17.59 -15.68 5.84
CA TYR A 45 16.66 -15.40 6.90
C TYR A 45 15.72 -16.60 7.08
N ALA A 46 15.85 -17.28 8.21
CA ALA A 46 14.93 -18.31 8.64
C ALA A 46 13.63 -17.64 9.15
N PRO A 47 12.45 -18.04 8.65
CA PRO A 47 11.20 -17.48 9.13
C PRO A 47 10.98 -17.87 10.60
N HIS A 48 10.91 -16.89 11.51
CA HIS A 48 10.42 -17.08 12.88
C HIS A 48 8.91 -17.45 12.94
N ALA A 49 8.26 -17.69 11.81
CA ALA A 49 6.88 -18.13 11.72
C ALA A 49 6.64 -19.57 12.24
N SER A 50 7.68 -20.27 12.72
CA SER A 50 7.55 -21.60 13.33
C SER A 50 7.43 -21.59 14.86
N ASN A 51 7.80 -20.50 15.54
CA ASN A 51 7.80 -20.46 17.01
C ASN A 51 6.72 -19.50 17.56
N PHE A 52 5.46 -19.78 17.22
CA PHE A 52 4.32 -19.21 17.96
C PHE A 52 4.20 -19.75 19.40
N GLN A 53 5.08 -20.69 19.80
CA GLN A 53 5.05 -21.29 21.13
C GLN A 53 5.58 -20.35 22.23
N ASP A 54 6.48 -19.40 21.91
CA ASP A 54 7.16 -18.55 22.91
C ASP A 54 6.69 -17.07 22.96
N ILE A 55 5.69 -16.69 22.17
CA ILE A 55 5.10 -15.34 22.29
C ILE A 55 4.27 -15.29 23.56
N ASP A 56 4.60 -14.36 24.46
CA ASP A 56 3.88 -14.08 25.70
C ASP A 56 2.36 -14.08 25.43
N PRO A 57 1.56 -14.90 26.15
CA PRO A 57 0.12 -15.02 25.94
C PRO A 57 -0.62 -13.67 25.90
N LYS A 58 -0.09 -12.64 26.57
CA LYS A 58 -0.66 -11.29 26.57
C LYS A 58 -0.55 -10.56 25.22
N TYR A 59 0.28 -11.04 24.30
CA TYR A 59 0.43 -10.51 22.94
C TYR A 59 -0.21 -11.42 21.88
N ARG A 60 -0.86 -12.54 22.27
CA ARG A 60 -1.65 -13.38 21.35
C ARG A 60 -3.01 -12.78 20.99
N HIS A 61 -3.13 -11.46 20.98
CA HIS A 61 -4.32 -10.75 20.49
C HIS A 61 -4.42 -10.73 18.96
N ILE A 62 -3.83 -11.71 18.26
CA ILE A 62 -4.32 -11.99 16.91
C ILE A 62 -5.66 -12.66 17.12
N PRO A 63 -6.78 -12.03 16.73
CA PRO A 63 -8.09 -12.63 16.88
C PRO A 63 -8.06 -14.03 16.27
N LYS A 64 -8.49 -15.03 17.04
CA LYS A 64 -8.57 -16.40 16.54
C LYS A 64 -9.38 -16.35 15.24
N PRO A 65 -8.84 -16.89 14.12
CA PRO A 65 -9.60 -16.94 12.89
C PRO A 65 -10.95 -17.60 13.17
N SER A 66 -12.01 -17.02 12.62
CA SER A 66 -13.35 -17.58 12.76
C SER A 66 -13.31 -19.07 12.39
N LEU A 67 -14.10 -19.91 13.08
CA LEU A 67 -14.16 -21.38 12.90
C LEU A 67 -14.61 -21.84 11.49
N GLY A 68 -14.65 -20.94 10.50
CA GLY A 68 -14.99 -21.20 9.12
C GLY A 68 -13.77 -21.41 8.21
N ARG A 69 -14.04 -21.72 6.94
CA ARG A 69 -13.00 -21.79 5.90
C ARG A 69 -12.27 -20.44 5.80
N PRO A 70 -10.92 -20.42 5.77
CA PRO A 70 -10.15 -19.19 5.65
C PRO A 70 -10.64 -18.28 4.53
N LEU A 71 -10.62 -16.98 4.78
CA LEU A 71 -10.95 -15.98 3.77
C LEU A 71 -9.92 -16.04 2.64
N THR A 72 -10.40 -15.91 1.40
CA THR A 72 -9.56 -15.73 0.22
C THR A 72 -9.99 -14.46 -0.49
N LEU A 73 -9.12 -13.84 -1.29
CA LEU A 73 -9.44 -12.61 -2.02
C LEU A 73 -10.66 -12.78 -2.93
N ARG A 74 -10.81 -13.93 -3.60
CA ARG A 74 -11.99 -14.27 -4.41
C ARG A 74 -13.30 -14.37 -3.60
N ARG A 75 -13.20 -14.52 -2.28
CA ARG A 75 -14.35 -14.62 -1.36
C ARG A 75 -14.51 -13.35 -0.51
N ALA A 76 -13.65 -12.34 -0.71
CA ALA A 76 -13.82 -11.04 -0.08
C ALA A 76 -15.16 -10.43 -0.52
N ARG A 77 -15.82 -9.77 0.42
CA ARG A 77 -17.15 -9.19 0.27
C ARG A 77 -17.09 -7.81 0.90
N PHE A 78 -17.71 -6.84 0.26
CA PHE A 78 -17.70 -5.47 0.73
C PHE A 78 -18.25 -5.38 2.15
N PHE A 79 -17.55 -4.62 2.99
CA PHE A 79 -17.96 -4.30 4.35
C PHE A 79 -18.24 -5.47 5.29
N LYS A 80 -17.57 -6.61 5.11
CA LYS A 80 -17.92 -7.84 5.84
C LYS A 80 -16.78 -8.51 6.59
N HIS A 81 -15.58 -7.97 6.52
CA HIS A 81 -14.39 -8.66 7.04
C HIS A 81 -13.69 -7.86 8.10
N ARG A 82 -13.10 -8.54 9.08
CA ARG A 82 -12.14 -7.91 9.97
C ARG A 82 -10.87 -7.58 9.18
N PRO A 83 -10.18 -6.47 9.46
CA PRO A 83 -8.86 -6.19 8.91
C PRO A 83 -7.91 -7.39 9.00
N ALA A 84 -7.88 -8.13 10.11
CA ALA A 84 -7.06 -9.34 10.25
C ALA A 84 -7.35 -10.44 9.21
N ASP A 85 -8.63 -10.72 8.93
CA ASP A 85 -9.01 -11.72 7.93
C ASP A 85 -8.58 -11.29 6.51
N LEU A 86 -8.67 -9.98 6.23
CA LEU A 86 -8.25 -9.39 4.96
C LEU A 86 -6.74 -9.51 4.76
N VAL A 87 -5.94 -9.21 5.79
CA VAL A 87 -4.48 -9.40 5.77
C VAL A 87 -4.12 -10.86 5.52
N LEU A 88 -4.79 -11.80 6.20
CA LEU A 88 -4.56 -13.23 5.99
C LEU A 88 -4.91 -13.69 4.57
N ALA A 89 -5.98 -13.13 3.99
CA ALA A 89 -6.36 -13.41 2.61
C ALA A 89 -5.31 -12.90 1.61
N VAL A 90 -4.80 -11.67 1.79
CA VAL A 90 -3.69 -11.13 0.98
C VAL A 90 -2.44 -11.96 1.16
N ARG A 91 -2.01 -12.22 2.40
CA ARG A 91 -0.82 -13.05 2.72
C ARG A 91 -0.88 -14.40 2.02
N SER A 92 -2.02 -15.08 2.07
CA SER A 92 -2.20 -16.38 1.42
C SER A 92 -2.09 -16.30 -0.11
N TYR A 93 -2.42 -15.14 -0.70
CA TYR A 93 -2.29 -14.88 -2.13
C TYR A 93 -0.84 -14.53 -2.55
N ILE A 94 -0.13 -13.72 -1.76
CA ILE A 94 1.23 -13.26 -2.10
C ILE A 94 2.34 -14.20 -1.60
N GLN A 95 2.03 -15.08 -0.65
CA GLN A 95 2.92 -16.12 -0.11
C GLN A 95 2.27 -17.51 -0.23
N PRO A 96 2.07 -18.01 -1.46
CA PRO A 96 1.48 -19.34 -1.67
C PRO A 96 2.40 -20.43 -1.10
N ARG A 97 1.80 -21.47 -0.49
CA ARG A 97 2.52 -22.54 0.23
C ARG A 97 3.50 -23.31 -0.66
N ASP A 98 3.19 -23.44 -1.94
CA ASP A 98 4.02 -24.13 -2.94
C ASP A 98 4.98 -23.19 -3.67
N LEU A 99 5.05 -21.92 -3.25
CA LEU A 99 5.82 -20.84 -3.88
C LEU A 99 5.46 -20.57 -5.35
N ARG A 100 4.36 -21.16 -5.85
CA ARG A 100 3.91 -20.95 -7.24
C ARG A 100 3.03 -19.72 -7.31
N LEU A 101 3.48 -18.75 -8.10
CA LEU A 101 2.68 -17.58 -8.42
C LEU A 101 1.47 -17.99 -9.26
N THR A 102 0.36 -17.31 -9.05
CA THR A 102 -0.85 -17.50 -9.86
C THR A 102 -0.63 -17.00 -11.29
N ASP A 103 -1.44 -17.46 -12.24
CA ASP A 103 -1.39 -16.99 -13.63
C ASP A 103 -1.55 -15.47 -13.72
N MET A 104 -2.42 -14.89 -12.88
CA MET A 104 -2.63 -13.44 -12.75
C MET A 104 -1.35 -12.73 -12.28
N GLN A 105 -0.66 -13.25 -11.27
CA GLN A 105 0.61 -12.70 -10.82
C GLN A 105 1.70 -12.81 -11.90
N ASN A 106 1.80 -13.96 -12.57
CA ASN A 106 2.76 -14.16 -13.66
C ASN A 106 2.52 -13.17 -14.81
N GLU A 107 1.26 -12.95 -15.17
CA GLU A 107 0.86 -11.99 -16.19
C GLU A 107 1.19 -10.54 -15.76
N ALA A 108 0.94 -10.18 -14.50
CA ALA A 108 1.30 -8.86 -13.99
C ALA A 108 2.82 -8.64 -13.93
N ILE A 109 3.61 -9.68 -13.59
CA ILE A 109 5.08 -9.64 -13.67
C ILE A 109 5.54 -9.47 -15.11
N ARG A 110 4.90 -10.16 -16.06
CA ARG A 110 5.19 -9.99 -17.49
C ARG A 110 4.97 -8.53 -17.90
N LYS A 111 3.81 -7.95 -17.60
CA LYS A 111 3.47 -6.54 -17.86
C LYS A 111 4.42 -5.55 -17.17
N TRP A 112 4.85 -5.84 -15.94
CA TRP A 112 5.86 -5.04 -15.22
C TRP A 112 7.19 -5.01 -15.99
N ASN A 113 7.64 -6.15 -16.49
CA ASN A 113 8.91 -6.29 -17.19
C ASN A 113 8.86 -5.84 -18.66
N GLU A 114 7.69 -5.51 -19.22
CA GLU A 114 7.60 -5.03 -20.61
C GLU A 114 8.33 -3.70 -20.80
N ILE A 115 8.43 -2.87 -19.76
CA ILE A 115 9.06 -1.54 -19.84
C ILE A 115 9.82 -1.27 -18.56
N ASP A 116 11.12 -1.02 -18.70
CA ASP A 116 11.97 -0.57 -17.61
C ASP A 116 11.76 0.93 -17.31
N ILE A 117 10.57 1.25 -16.80
CA ILE A 117 10.16 2.62 -16.47
C ILE A 117 11.10 3.28 -15.45
N MET A 118 11.81 2.47 -14.65
CA MET A 118 12.72 2.98 -13.63
C MET A 118 13.99 3.58 -14.24
N ASN A 119 14.37 3.13 -15.44
CA ASN A 119 15.56 3.54 -16.17
C ASN A 119 15.25 4.30 -17.47
N CYS A 120 13.98 4.59 -17.75
CA CYS A 120 13.60 5.44 -18.88
C CYS A 120 14.15 6.88 -18.74
N THR A 121 14.64 7.46 -19.84
CA THR A 121 15.16 8.84 -19.91
C THR A 121 14.05 9.89 -20.04
N ASP A 122 14.34 11.17 -19.80
CA ASP A 122 13.40 12.30 -19.69
C ASP A 122 12.44 12.55 -20.89
N GLN A 123 12.55 11.81 -21.99
CA GLN A 123 11.60 11.89 -23.11
C GLN A 123 10.15 11.58 -22.69
N PHE A 124 9.92 11.07 -21.48
CA PHE A 124 8.62 10.72 -20.93
C PHE A 124 8.02 11.75 -19.97
N LEU A 125 8.65 12.92 -19.82
CA LEU A 125 8.07 14.04 -19.04
C LEU A 125 6.69 14.48 -19.58
N SER A 126 6.36 14.15 -20.84
CA SER A 126 5.07 14.48 -21.45
C SER A 126 3.96 13.47 -21.17
N VAL A 127 4.26 12.30 -20.59
CA VAL A 127 3.22 11.31 -20.26
C VAL A 127 2.46 11.80 -19.04
N LEU A 128 1.14 11.86 -19.14
CA LEU A 128 0.29 12.28 -18.03
C LEU A 128 0.51 11.35 -16.83
N THR A 129 0.91 11.90 -15.68
CA THR A 129 1.14 11.16 -14.43
C THR A 129 0.00 10.19 -14.10
N LYS A 130 -1.26 10.60 -14.36
CA LYS A 130 -2.45 9.77 -14.19
C LYS A 130 -2.37 8.45 -14.95
N ALA A 131 -1.98 8.48 -16.22
CA ALA A 131 -1.90 7.31 -17.07
C ALA A 131 -0.83 6.30 -16.61
N ILE A 132 0.30 6.80 -16.11
CA ILE A 132 1.32 5.96 -15.47
C ILE A 132 0.72 5.28 -14.24
N LEU A 133 0.10 6.07 -13.34
CA LEU A 133 -0.49 5.54 -12.12
C LEU A 133 -1.59 4.51 -12.40
N GLU A 134 -2.48 4.74 -13.37
CA GLU A 134 -3.55 3.80 -13.76
C GLU A 134 -2.99 2.47 -14.27
N LYS A 135 -1.98 2.50 -15.15
CA LYS A 135 -1.31 1.28 -15.61
C LYS A 135 -0.72 0.49 -14.45
N TYR A 136 0.09 1.15 -13.62
CA TYR A 136 0.81 0.45 -12.55
C TYR A 136 -0.12 0.06 -11.40
N PHE A 137 -1.24 0.76 -11.21
CA PHE A 137 -2.30 0.36 -10.30
C PHE A 137 -2.83 -1.02 -10.64
N HIS A 138 -3.19 -1.30 -11.90
CA HIS A 138 -3.67 -2.62 -12.30
C HIS A 138 -2.62 -3.72 -12.13
N ILE A 139 -1.35 -3.41 -12.45
CA ILE A 139 -0.23 -4.34 -12.21
C ILE A 139 -0.13 -4.68 -10.71
N PHE A 140 -0.16 -3.67 -9.83
CA PHE A 140 -0.06 -3.88 -8.39
C PHE A 140 -1.31 -4.54 -7.79
N ASP A 141 -2.50 -4.27 -8.33
CA ASP A 141 -3.76 -4.90 -7.92
C ASP A 141 -3.71 -6.40 -8.22
N ASP A 142 -3.32 -6.78 -9.44
CA ASP A 142 -3.14 -8.17 -9.83
C ASP A 142 -2.04 -8.86 -9.00
N LEU A 143 -0.92 -8.18 -8.72
CA LEU A 143 0.20 -8.75 -7.96
C LEU A 143 -0.12 -9.00 -6.48
N PHE A 144 -0.72 -8.01 -5.82
CA PHE A 144 -0.83 -7.97 -4.36
C PHE A 144 -2.25 -8.21 -3.85
N PHE A 145 -3.27 -7.78 -4.60
CA PHE A 145 -4.66 -7.75 -4.16
C PHE A 145 -5.59 -8.62 -5.01
N GLY A 146 -5.04 -9.41 -5.95
CA GLY A 146 -5.77 -10.38 -6.75
C GLY A 146 -6.83 -9.77 -7.67
N GLY A 147 -6.57 -8.55 -8.16
CA GLY A 147 -7.48 -7.83 -9.06
C GLY A 147 -8.77 -7.36 -8.37
N THR A 148 -8.77 -7.26 -7.03
CA THR A 148 -9.98 -6.96 -6.26
C THR A 148 -10.25 -5.46 -6.12
N LEU A 149 -9.29 -4.60 -6.46
CA LEU A 149 -9.45 -3.14 -6.35
C LEU A 149 -9.93 -2.48 -7.64
N GLY A 150 -9.70 -3.08 -8.80
CA GLY A 150 -9.98 -2.56 -10.15
C GLY A 150 -11.15 -1.57 -10.26
N GLU A 151 -12.38 -2.07 -10.22
CA GLU A 151 -13.59 -1.23 -10.39
C GLU A 151 -14.00 -0.46 -9.12
N LYS A 152 -13.27 -0.62 -8.02
CA LYS A 152 -13.61 -0.07 -6.69
C LYS A 152 -12.70 1.09 -6.32
N VAL A 153 -11.66 1.35 -7.11
CA VAL A 153 -10.71 2.42 -6.84
C VAL A 153 -10.63 3.37 -8.02
N THR A 154 -10.77 4.67 -7.72
CA THR A 154 -10.54 5.75 -8.68
C THR A 154 -9.16 6.35 -8.43
N ILE A 155 -8.36 6.55 -9.48
CA ILE A 155 -7.04 7.18 -9.40
C ILE A 155 -7.11 8.64 -9.84
N VAL A 156 -6.60 9.53 -9.00
CA VAL A 156 -6.47 10.97 -9.29
C VAL A 156 -4.99 11.36 -9.18
N ALA A 157 -4.46 12.00 -10.22
CA ALA A 157 -3.15 12.65 -10.17
C ALA A 157 -3.34 14.15 -9.99
N SER A 158 -2.79 14.73 -8.92
CA SER A 158 -2.88 16.17 -8.63
C SER A 158 -1.52 16.83 -8.71
N ALA A 159 -1.41 17.91 -9.49
CA ALA A 159 -0.20 18.72 -9.57
C ALA A 159 -0.09 19.73 -8.41
N THR A 160 -1.21 20.07 -7.76
CA THR A 160 -1.21 20.91 -6.56
C THR A 160 -0.89 20.02 -5.36
N PRO A 161 0.21 20.29 -4.63
CA PRO A 161 0.42 19.68 -3.33
C PRO A 161 -0.77 20.00 -2.42
N ASN A 162 -1.05 19.11 -1.47
CA ASN A 162 -1.85 19.53 -0.33
C ASN A 162 -0.96 20.45 0.53
N ASP A 163 -1.09 21.76 0.30
CA ASP A 163 -0.17 22.82 0.76
C ASP A 163 0.11 22.80 2.28
N ASP A 164 -0.75 22.16 3.07
CA ASP A 164 -0.67 22.16 4.54
C ASP A 164 -0.05 20.90 5.17
N ALA A 165 0.12 19.78 4.43
CA ALA A 165 0.35 18.48 5.09
C ALA A 165 1.58 17.68 4.62
N GLY A 166 2.28 18.12 3.57
CA GLY A 166 3.45 17.38 3.04
C GLY A 166 3.13 15.94 2.60
N LEU A 167 1.86 15.63 2.39
CA LEU A 167 1.39 14.31 1.97
C LEU A 167 1.76 14.06 0.50
N ARG A 168 2.14 12.82 0.20
CA ARG A 168 2.43 12.37 -1.17
C ARG A 168 1.23 11.69 -1.82
N GLY A 169 0.31 11.18 -1.02
CA GLY A 169 -0.96 10.63 -1.48
C GLY A 169 -1.95 10.52 -0.34
N ILE A 170 -3.18 10.16 -0.69
CA ILE A 170 -4.24 9.84 0.24
C ILE A 170 -5.28 8.94 -0.43
N ALA A 171 -5.71 7.89 0.27
CA ALA A 171 -6.91 7.12 -0.05
C ALA A 171 -8.09 7.63 0.79
N ARG A 172 -9.21 7.94 0.14
CA ARG A 172 -10.46 8.34 0.80
C ARG A 172 -11.58 7.39 0.43
N GLN A 173 -12.28 6.90 1.44
CA GLN A 173 -13.49 6.12 1.23
C GLN A 173 -14.59 7.03 0.72
N ASP A 174 -15.26 6.62 -0.35
CA ASP A 174 -16.35 7.38 -0.92
C ASP A 174 -17.58 7.30 0.00
N PHE A 175 -18.28 8.43 0.16
CA PHE A 175 -19.46 8.55 1.00
C PHE A 175 -20.65 9.05 0.18
N ASP A 176 -21.74 8.29 0.20
CA ASP A 176 -22.99 8.67 -0.43
C ASP A 176 -23.82 9.51 0.55
N SER A 177 -23.83 10.82 0.32
CA SER A 177 -24.58 11.77 1.13
C SER A 177 -26.10 11.60 1.02
N THR A 178 -26.60 11.06 -0.09
CA THR A 178 -28.05 10.84 -0.30
C THR A 178 -28.57 9.75 0.61
N HIS A 179 -27.78 8.68 0.78
CA HIS A 179 -28.14 7.55 1.65
C HIS A 179 -27.44 7.59 3.02
N ASN A 180 -26.63 8.62 3.27
CA ASN A 180 -25.84 8.81 4.48
C ASN A 180 -25.03 7.56 4.85
N CYS A 181 -24.36 6.95 3.86
CA CYS A 181 -23.63 5.70 4.03
C CYS A 181 -22.33 5.68 3.23
N TYR A 182 -21.35 4.92 3.72
CA TYR A 182 -20.14 4.65 2.95
C TYR A 182 -20.44 3.69 1.80
N VAL A 183 -19.87 3.97 0.62
CA VAL A 183 -19.93 3.07 -0.52
C VAL A 183 -18.63 2.27 -0.62
N PRO A 184 -18.64 1.05 -1.15
CA PRO A 184 -17.44 0.21 -1.24
C PRO A 184 -16.56 0.64 -2.42
N LYS A 185 -16.22 1.92 -2.43
CA LYS A 185 -15.33 2.58 -3.36
C LYS A 185 -14.36 3.47 -2.60
N SER A 186 -13.18 3.65 -3.18
CA SER A 186 -12.14 4.51 -2.65
C SER A 186 -11.56 5.36 -3.76
N THR A 187 -11.19 6.59 -3.44
CA THR A 187 -10.46 7.46 -4.33
C THR A 187 -9.04 7.61 -3.81
N ILE A 188 -8.05 7.22 -4.62
CA ILE A 188 -6.64 7.43 -4.35
C ILE A 188 -6.19 8.68 -5.11
N THR A 189 -5.77 9.69 -4.37
CA THR A 189 -5.14 10.89 -4.93
C THR A 189 -3.65 10.84 -4.69
N ILE A 190 -2.84 10.94 -5.75
CA ILE A 190 -1.38 11.05 -5.68
C ILE A 190 -0.96 12.48 -6.05
N TYR A 191 -0.15 13.09 -5.19
CA TYR A 191 0.36 14.45 -5.38
C TYR A 191 1.72 14.42 -6.07
N ASP A 192 1.81 15.11 -7.19
CA ASP A 192 2.99 15.15 -8.02
C ASP A 192 3.92 16.29 -7.60
N HIS A 193 4.90 15.96 -6.75
CA HIS A 193 5.88 16.90 -6.24
C HIS A 193 6.99 17.28 -7.24
N GLN A 194 6.86 16.90 -8.52
CA GLN A 194 7.78 17.22 -9.61
C GLN A 194 9.26 16.98 -9.28
N ASP A 195 9.60 15.82 -8.69
CA ASP A 195 11.00 15.48 -8.42
C ASP A 195 11.80 15.47 -9.74
N PRO A 196 12.93 16.21 -9.84
CA PRO A 196 13.65 16.39 -11.10
C PRO A 196 14.29 15.10 -11.61
N ILE A 197 14.47 14.09 -10.76
CA ILE A 197 15.05 12.81 -11.16
C ILE A 197 13.89 11.84 -11.46
N PHE A 198 13.62 11.57 -12.74
CA PHE A 198 12.49 10.72 -13.19
C PHE A 198 12.41 9.37 -12.47
N GLY A 199 13.51 8.61 -12.42
CA GLY A 199 13.53 7.31 -11.74
C GLY A 199 13.20 7.42 -10.24
N LYS A 200 13.64 8.51 -9.58
CA LYS A 200 13.31 8.78 -8.17
C LYS A 200 11.83 9.15 -8.00
N ARG A 201 11.29 9.97 -8.91
CA ARG A 201 9.86 10.31 -9.00
C ARG A 201 8.99 9.05 -9.16
N MET A 202 9.36 8.14 -10.05
CA MET A 202 8.66 6.86 -10.25
C MET A 202 8.69 6.00 -8.98
N ARG A 203 9.83 5.90 -8.28
CA ARG A 203 9.88 5.20 -6.98
C ARG A 203 8.90 5.80 -5.98
N PHE A 204 8.84 7.13 -5.91
CA PHE A 204 7.89 7.80 -5.02
C PHE A 204 6.44 7.50 -5.40
N PHE A 205 6.10 7.53 -6.69
CA PHE A 205 4.76 7.17 -7.15
C PHE A 205 4.41 5.73 -6.80
N PHE A 206 5.28 4.75 -7.06
CA PHE A 206 4.97 3.35 -6.77
C PHE A 206 4.87 3.08 -5.27
N ASN A 207 5.77 3.64 -4.47
CA ASN A 207 5.71 3.56 -3.01
C ASN A 207 4.39 4.13 -2.47
N THR A 208 4.01 5.32 -2.94
CA THR A 208 2.81 6.01 -2.49
C THR A 208 1.55 5.30 -2.99
N LEU A 209 1.51 4.92 -4.27
CA LEU A 209 0.37 4.22 -4.85
C LEU A 209 0.06 2.92 -4.10
N VAL A 210 1.06 2.07 -3.88
CA VAL A 210 0.85 0.80 -3.16
C VAL A 210 0.48 1.04 -1.69
N HIS A 211 1.03 2.08 -1.06
CA HIS A 211 0.64 2.49 0.29
C HIS A 211 -0.85 2.86 0.34
N GLU A 212 -1.31 3.72 -0.57
CA GLU A 212 -2.72 4.11 -0.64
C GLU A 212 -3.64 2.96 -1.06
N MET A 213 -3.16 2.01 -1.87
CA MET A 213 -3.90 0.78 -2.21
C MET A 213 -4.15 -0.09 -0.98
N CYS A 214 -3.22 -0.13 -0.02
CA CYS A 214 -3.45 -0.83 1.25
C CYS A 214 -4.63 -0.20 2.02
N HIS A 215 -4.67 1.14 2.10
CA HIS A 215 -5.78 1.86 2.70
C HIS A 215 -7.09 1.62 1.95
N ALA A 216 -7.07 1.73 0.62
CA ALA A 216 -8.23 1.49 -0.24
C ALA A 216 -8.79 0.07 -0.05
N PHE A 217 -7.92 -0.94 0.07
CA PHE A 217 -8.33 -2.31 0.32
C PHE A 217 -9.09 -2.48 1.64
N PHE A 218 -8.59 -1.87 2.71
CA PHE A 218 -9.32 -1.84 3.97
C PHE A 218 -10.63 -1.04 3.84
N GLN A 219 -10.61 0.12 3.19
CA GLN A 219 -11.81 0.95 2.99
C GLN A 219 -12.90 0.21 2.22
N VAL A 220 -12.58 -0.63 1.24
CA VAL A 220 -13.57 -1.36 0.43
C VAL A 220 -14.13 -2.59 1.14
N TYR A 221 -13.27 -3.35 1.85
CA TYR A 221 -13.63 -4.68 2.32
C TYR A 221 -13.83 -4.82 3.83
N ARG A 222 -13.28 -3.91 4.64
CA ARG A 222 -13.40 -3.98 6.11
C ARG A 222 -14.83 -3.73 6.54
N CYS A 223 -15.31 -4.45 7.54
CA CYS A 223 -16.60 -4.15 8.14
C CYS A 223 -16.61 -2.75 8.74
N VAL A 224 -17.66 -1.98 8.43
CA VAL A 224 -17.91 -0.62 8.93
C VAL A 224 -18.99 -0.59 10.03
N GLY A 225 -19.47 -1.78 10.44
CA GLY A 225 -20.48 -1.90 11.48
C GLY A 225 -19.86 -2.03 12.86
N SER A 226 -20.65 -1.70 13.89
CA SER A 226 -20.25 -1.75 15.29
C SER A 226 -19.75 -3.13 15.76
N CYS A 227 -20.13 -4.21 15.06
CA CYS A 227 -19.65 -5.57 15.35
C CYS A 227 -18.13 -5.74 15.14
N CYS A 228 -17.49 -4.83 14.40
CA CYS A 228 -16.05 -4.83 14.16
C CYS A 228 -15.34 -3.57 14.68
N ASP A 229 -16.06 -2.57 15.21
CA ASP A 229 -15.48 -1.30 15.64
C ASP A 229 -14.66 -1.38 16.93
N ASN A 230 -15.01 -2.30 17.84
CA ASN A 230 -14.38 -2.36 19.18
C ASN A 230 -12.85 -2.60 19.12
N ASP A 231 -12.35 -3.26 18.07
CA ASP A 231 -10.92 -3.52 17.85
C ASP A 231 -10.34 -2.69 16.68
N SER A 232 -11.16 -1.93 15.95
CA SER A 232 -10.78 -1.23 14.71
C SER A 232 -9.67 -0.21 14.96
N LEU A 233 -9.74 0.51 16.07
CA LEU A 233 -8.70 1.48 16.46
C LEU A 233 -7.38 0.77 16.75
N LEU A 234 -7.36 -0.44 17.32
CA LEU A 234 -6.12 -1.19 17.57
C LEU A 234 -5.58 -1.86 16.30
N GLU A 235 -6.47 -2.40 15.45
CA GLU A 235 -6.08 -3.10 14.23
C GLU A 235 -5.57 -2.14 13.16
N LEU A 236 -6.21 -0.97 13.00
CA LEU A 236 -5.91 -0.02 11.93
C LEU A 236 -5.30 1.29 12.43
N GLY A 237 -5.45 1.67 13.70
CA GLY A 237 -4.85 2.89 14.22
C GLY A 237 -5.59 4.17 13.94
N PRO A 238 -5.18 5.25 14.64
CA PRO A 238 -5.80 6.55 14.52
C PRO A 238 -5.70 7.11 13.10
N THR A 239 -4.59 6.83 12.38
CA THR A 239 -4.41 7.30 10.99
C THR A 239 -4.39 6.17 9.96
N GLY A 240 -4.81 4.95 10.33
CA GLY A 240 -4.87 3.81 9.42
C GLY A 240 -3.56 3.00 9.30
N HIS A 241 -2.54 3.25 10.12
CA HIS A 241 -1.22 2.59 10.04
C HIS A 241 -0.93 1.60 11.18
N GLY A 242 -1.99 1.01 11.72
CA GLY A 242 -1.93 0.04 12.80
C GLY A 242 -1.42 -1.33 12.48
N ILE A 243 -1.62 -2.23 13.44
CA ILE A 243 -1.09 -3.59 13.42
C ILE A 243 -1.35 -4.27 12.06
N MET A 244 -2.58 -4.20 11.55
CA MET A 244 -2.96 -4.87 10.31
C MET A 244 -2.40 -4.17 9.06
N PHE A 245 -2.27 -2.84 9.08
CA PHE A 245 -1.55 -2.14 8.01
C PHE A 245 -0.08 -2.55 7.97
N GLN A 246 0.59 -2.59 9.14
CA GLN A 246 2.01 -2.96 9.23
C GLN A 246 2.26 -4.39 8.74
N GLU A 247 1.39 -5.34 9.10
CA GLU A 247 1.44 -6.72 8.62
C GLU A 247 1.29 -6.79 7.08
N LEU A 248 0.26 -6.14 6.54
CA LEU A 248 0.00 -6.12 5.10
C LEU A 248 1.17 -5.50 4.32
N ALA A 249 1.58 -4.31 4.74
CA ALA A 249 2.65 -3.57 4.08
C ALA A 249 3.99 -4.33 4.17
N TYR A 250 4.28 -5.01 5.28
CA TYR A 250 5.48 -5.82 5.43
C TYR A 250 5.51 -6.99 4.44
N ASP A 251 4.39 -7.72 4.30
CA ASP A 251 4.32 -8.85 3.37
C ASP A 251 4.43 -8.40 1.91
N ILE A 252 3.81 -7.27 1.54
CA ILE A 252 3.91 -6.67 0.21
C ILE A 252 5.35 -6.22 -0.08
N GLU A 253 5.99 -5.48 0.82
CA GLU A 253 7.40 -5.05 0.66
C GLU A 253 8.34 -6.24 0.46
N ARG A 254 8.13 -7.33 1.20
CA ARG A 254 8.91 -8.57 1.05
C ARG A 254 8.67 -9.24 -0.30
N MET A 255 7.43 -9.33 -0.77
CA MET A 255 7.13 -9.89 -2.08
C MET A 255 7.77 -9.05 -3.19
N ALA A 256 7.60 -7.73 -3.14
CA ALA A 256 8.15 -6.78 -4.11
C ALA A 256 9.67 -6.87 -4.23
N ALA A 257 10.38 -7.02 -3.10
CA ALA A 257 11.83 -7.12 -3.07
C ALA A 257 12.40 -8.37 -3.77
N ARG A 258 11.58 -9.40 -4.05
CA ARG A 258 12.03 -10.60 -4.77
C ARG A 258 12.39 -10.22 -6.21
N LYS A 259 13.61 -10.61 -6.65
CA LYS A 259 14.10 -10.39 -8.03
C LYS A 259 13.18 -10.96 -9.10
N SER A 260 12.46 -12.05 -8.80
CA SER A 260 11.50 -12.68 -9.70
C SER A 260 10.14 -11.97 -9.78
N VAL A 261 9.90 -10.94 -8.97
CA VAL A 261 8.63 -10.19 -8.92
C VAL A 261 8.83 -8.77 -9.42
N LEU A 262 9.24 -7.83 -8.56
CA LEU A 262 9.58 -6.46 -8.97
C LEU A 262 11.09 -6.19 -8.96
N GLY A 263 11.84 -6.92 -8.13
CA GLY A 263 13.29 -6.75 -8.01
C GLY A 263 13.74 -5.42 -7.40
N PHE A 264 12.84 -4.65 -6.79
CA PHE A 264 13.19 -3.45 -6.03
C PHE A 264 12.44 -3.40 -4.71
N LYS A 265 13.01 -2.68 -3.75
CA LYS A 265 12.45 -2.52 -2.40
C LYS A 265 11.42 -1.40 -2.42
N LEU A 266 10.14 -1.76 -2.39
CA LEU A 266 9.07 -0.80 -2.04
C LEU A 266 9.32 -0.29 -0.61
N ASN A 267 9.00 0.97 -0.37
CA ASN A 267 8.99 1.57 0.95
C ASN A 267 7.63 2.22 1.18
N LEU A 268 6.76 1.51 1.89
CA LEU A 268 5.39 1.93 2.19
C LEU A 268 5.32 2.83 3.42
N GLY A 269 6.46 3.42 3.84
CA GLY A 269 6.52 4.38 4.95
C GLY A 269 6.23 3.79 6.32
N ARG A 270 6.25 2.45 6.45
CA ARG A 270 5.80 1.71 7.64
C ARG A 270 6.33 2.27 8.96
N TYR A 271 7.64 2.48 9.05
CA TYR A 271 8.31 2.99 10.26
C TYR A 271 7.82 4.38 10.67
N PHE A 272 7.81 5.34 9.74
CA PHE A 272 7.44 6.73 10.04
C PHE A 272 5.95 6.86 10.36
N ASN A 273 5.11 6.11 9.64
CA ASN A 273 3.67 6.11 9.88
C ASN A 273 3.31 5.45 11.21
N LEU A 274 3.98 4.36 11.59
CA LEU A 274 3.81 3.75 12.91
C LEU A 274 4.24 4.72 14.03
N LEU A 275 5.36 5.41 13.86
CA LEU A 275 5.80 6.44 14.81
C LEU A 275 4.80 7.58 14.94
N ARG A 276 4.03 7.89 13.89
CA ARG A 276 2.95 8.88 13.95
C ARG A 276 1.76 8.34 14.74
N ASP A 277 1.33 7.12 14.48
CA ASP A 277 0.18 6.55 15.20
C ASP A 277 0.47 6.32 16.69
N ILE A 278 1.66 5.81 17.06
CA ILE A 278 2.07 5.67 18.47
C ILE A 278 2.18 7.03 19.17
N TRP A 279 2.52 8.06 18.40
CA TRP A 279 2.60 9.41 18.94
C TRP A 279 1.21 9.98 19.26
N ASP A 280 0.25 9.78 18.35
CA ASP A 280 -1.12 10.26 18.48
C ASP A 280 -1.88 9.47 19.58
N GLU A 281 -1.47 8.23 19.87
CA GLU A 281 -2.06 7.37 20.91
C GLU A 281 -0.97 6.61 21.69
N ALA A 282 -0.62 7.06 22.90
CA ALA A 282 0.55 6.56 23.63
C ALA A 282 0.40 5.12 24.15
N ASP A 283 -0.83 4.68 24.47
CA ASP A 283 -1.12 3.36 25.07
C ASP A 283 -0.99 2.20 24.08
N TRP A 284 -0.74 2.54 22.82
CA TRP A 284 -0.65 1.60 21.72
C TRP A 284 0.66 0.82 21.68
N LYS A 285 1.74 1.44 22.16
CA LYS A 285 3.09 0.85 22.14
C LYS A 285 3.13 -0.48 22.89
N ASP A 286 2.48 -0.55 24.04
CA ASP A 286 2.54 -1.71 24.92
C ASP A 286 1.73 -2.91 24.39
N ARG A 287 1.02 -2.74 23.28
CA ARG A 287 0.19 -3.79 22.64
C ARG A 287 0.81 -4.35 21.37
N MET A 288 1.99 -3.87 20.97
CA MET A 288 2.63 -4.24 19.71
C MET A 288 4.03 -4.81 19.90
N ASP A 289 4.24 -5.99 19.36
CA ASP A 289 5.59 -6.48 19.04
C ASP A 289 5.99 -5.89 17.68
N VAL A 290 6.82 -4.85 17.71
CA VAL A 290 7.33 -4.17 16.51
C VAL A 290 8.54 -4.89 15.92
N SER A 291 9.20 -5.76 16.70
CA SER A 291 10.39 -6.51 16.27
C SER A 291 10.07 -7.50 15.16
N ARG A 292 8.86 -8.08 15.16
CA ARG A 292 8.38 -8.98 14.09
C ARG A 292 8.34 -8.35 12.69
N TRP A 293 8.32 -7.02 12.63
CA TRP A 293 8.36 -6.23 11.39
C TRP A 293 9.77 -5.77 11.00
N GLY A 294 10.78 -6.18 11.77
CA GLY A 294 12.17 -5.79 11.62
C GLY A 294 12.49 -4.41 12.19
N PHE A 295 11.66 -3.86 13.07
CA PHE A 295 11.94 -2.58 13.72
C PHE A 295 12.72 -2.76 15.02
N ASP A 296 13.63 -1.82 15.26
CA ASP A 296 14.36 -1.70 16.52
C ASP A 296 13.51 -0.92 17.53
N GLU A 297 13.10 -1.59 18.60
CA GLU A 297 12.30 -1.02 19.70
C GLU A 297 12.99 0.16 20.40
N GLN A 298 14.31 0.08 20.61
CA GLN A 298 15.07 1.14 21.26
C GLN A 298 15.14 2.36 20.36
N LYS A 299 15.31 2.15 19.05
CA LYS A 299 15.27 3.22 18.06
C LYS A 299 13.90 3.90 18.02
N ILE A 300 12.81 3.13 18.01
CA ILE A 300 11.44 3.69 18.09
C ILE A 300 11.28 4.54 19.35
N ALA A 301 11.66 4.02 20.52
CA ALA A 301 11.57 4.76 21.78
C ALA A 301 12.39 6.06 21.75
N LYS A 302 13.61 6.03 21.20
CA LYS A 302 14.47 7.20 21.04
C LYS A 302 13.85 8.25 20.10
N ASP A 303 13.31 7.83 18.96
CA ASP A 303 12.71 8.75 17.98
C ASP A 303 11.42 9.38 18.51
N LEU A 304 10.59 8.63 19.25
CA LEU A 304 9.43 9.17 19.97
C LEU A 304 9.86 10.23 21.00
N ASN A 305 10.86 9.94 21.83
CA ASN A 305 11.37 10.91 22.82
C ASN A 305 11.92 12.18 22.16
N LYS A 306 12.64 12.04 21.04
CA LYS A 306 13.14 13.18 20.25
C LYS A 306 12.01 14.05 19.72
N ARG A 307 10.89 13.45 19.30
CA ARG A 307 9.70 14.18 18.84
C ARG A 307 9.02 14.93 20.00
N LYS A 308 8.96 14.36 21.22
CA LYS A 308 8.52 15.01 22.48
C LYS A 308 9.34 16.23 22.81
N ALA A 309 10.65 16.10 22.73
CA ALA A 309 11.54 17.24 22.97
C ALA A 309 11.36 18.38 21.95
N ARG A 310 10.91 18.09 20.72
CA ARG A 310 10.68 19.12 19.68
C ARG A 310 9.34 19.81 19.84
N SER A 311 8.25 19.07 20.11
CA SER A 311 6.92 19.66 20.28
C SER A 311 6.85 20.60 21.49
N LEU A 312 7.60 20.30 22.56
CA LEU A 312 7.70 21.17 23.74
C LEU A 312 8.43 22.49 23.45
N LYS A 313 9.32 22.52 22.45
CA LYS A 313 10.08 23.73 22.08
C LYS A 313 9.34 24.64 21.09
N SER A 314 8.30 24.12 20.44
CA SER A 314 7.53 24.84 19.41
C SER A 314 6.27 25.51 19.95
N VAL A 315 6.01 25.48 21.26
CA VAL A 315 4.94 26.27 21.88
C VAL A 315 5.45 27.71 22.01
N PRO A 316 4.92 28.67 21.23
CA PRO A 316 5.30 30.07 21.39
C PRO A 316 4.79 30.54 22.76
N HIS A 317 5.66 31.17 23.54
CA HIS A 317 5.26 31.88 24.75
C HIS A 317 4.55 33.19 24.43
#